data_AF-A0A1B6GZG9-F1
#
_entry.id   AF-A0A1B6GZG9-F1
#
_cell.length_a   1.000
_cell.length_b   1.000
_cell.length_c   1.000
_cell.angle_alpha   90.00
_cell.angle_beta   90.00
_cell.angle_gamma   90.00
#
_symmetry.space_group_name_H-M   'P 1'
#
loop_
_entity.id
_entity.type
_entity.pdbx_description
1 polymer ?
#
loop_
_entity_poly.entity_id
_entity_poly.type
_entity_poly.pdbx_seq_one_letter_code
_entity_poly.pdbx_strand_id
1 'polypeptide(L)'
;RTIVPNHSVPPKTPLKLHPNGNRPNNRIRTTKYTLLSFLPKNLLEQFHRVANLYFIFIVLLNWFPSINAFGKEIAIIPVVFVLGVTAIKDLFEDRRRHASDKRINNTTVRVYVSEEERYKKLPWKDVRVGDLLHLSNNEVIPADILLLR
;
A
#
# COMPACT_ATOMS: atom_id res chain seq x y z
N ARG A 1 -7.66 12.53 -23.90
CA ARG A 1 -6.42 11.71 -23.93
C ARG A 1 -6.70 10.47 -24.77
N THR A 2 -5.95 10.23 -25.84
CA THR A 2 -6.16 9.06 -26.72
C THR A 2 -5.55 7.82 -26.07
N ILE A 3 -6.32 6.74 -25.93
CA ILE A 3 -5.86 5.42 -25.48
C ILE A 3 -5.91 4.50 -26.70
N VAL A 4 -4.81 3.82 -26.99
CA VAL A 4 -4.76 2.84 -28.08
C VAL A 4 -5.10 1.46 -27.51
N PRO A 5 -6.04 0.70 -28.09
CA PRO A 5 -6.32 -0.66 -27.62
C PRO A 5 -5.09 -1.56 -27.73
N ASN A 6 -4.82 -2.38 -26.72
CA ASN A 6 -3.60 -3.19 -26.69
C ASN A 6 -3.61 -4.32 -27.73
N HIS A 7 -4.80 -4.77 -28.17
CA HIS A 7 -4.92 -5.77 -29.23
C HIS A 7 -4.52 -5.26 -30.62
N SER A 8 -4.53 -3.94 -30.86
CA SER A 8 -4.08 -3.36 -32.14
C SER A 8 -2.57 -3.11 -32.19
N VAL A 9 -1.85 -3.39 -31.10
CA VAL A 9 -0.41 -3.18 -30.98
C VAL A 9 0.28 -4.56 -31.01
N PRO A 10 1.43 -4.70 -31.69
CA PRO A 10 2.17 -5.95 -31.66
C PRO A 10 2.48 -6.37 -30.21
N PRO A 11 2.20 -7.62 -29.84
CA PRO A 11 2.24 -8.13 -28.45
C PRO A 11 3.63 -8.05 -27.82
N LYS A 12 4.69 -8.16 -28.63
CA LYS A 12 6.10 -8.08 -28.19
C LYS A 12 6.65 -6.65 -28.20
N THR A 13 5.80 -5.63 -28.30
CA THR A 13 6.25 -4.23 -28.29
C THR A 13 6.87 -3.88 -26.93
N PRO A 14 8.13 -3.42 -26.88
CA PRO A 14 8.76 -2.98 -25.65
C PRO A 14 7.97 -1.86 -24.98
N LEU A 15 7.96 -1.81 -23.64
CA LEU A 15 7.21 -0.80 -22.88
C LEU A 15 7.53 0.64 -23.32
N LYS A 16 8.79 0.93 -23.63
CA LYS A 16 9.25 2.26 -24.09
C LYS A 16 8.64 2.69 -25.44
N LEU A 17 8.27 1.73 -26.29
CA LEU A 17 7.69 1.98 -27.62
C LEU A 17 6.17 1.80 -27.61
N HIS A 18 5.60 1.28 -26.52
CA HIS A 18 4.18 1.02 -26.41
C HIS A 18 3.41 2.35 -26.22
N PRO A 19 2.32 2.61 -26.96
CA PRO A 19 1.57 3.88 -26.85
C PRO A 19 1.02 4.12 -25.44
N ASN A 20 0.69 3.05 -24.70
CA ASN A 20 0.28 3.10 -23.30
C ASN A 20 1.42 2.82 -22.30
N GLY A 21 2.69 2.79 -22.73
CA GLY A 21 3.82 2.33 -21.91
C GLY A 21 4.12 3.18 -20.66
N ASN A 22 3.85 4.49 -20.73
CA ASN A 22 4.03 5.42 -19.61
C ASN A 22 2.83 5.48 -18.65
N ARG A 23 1.86 4.57 -18.79
CA ARG A 23 0.69 4.52 -17.91
C ARG A 23 1.02 3.78 -16.60
N PRO A 24 0.38 4.15 -15.47
CA PRO A 24 0.55 3.43 -14.23
C PRO A 24 0.08 1.97 -14.38
N ASN A 25 0.66 1.07 -13.57
CA ASN A 25 0.17 -0.30 -13.44
C ASN A 25 -1.09 -0.35 -12.57
N ASN A 26 -1.81 -1.47 -12.63
CA ASN A 26 -3.02 -1.70 -11.84
C ASN A 26 -2.75 -2.37 -10.48
N ARG A 27 -1.52 -2.24 -9.94
CA ARG A 27 -1.16 -2.83 -8.65
C ARG A 27 -1.57 -1.90 -7.51
N ILE A 28 -2.38 -2.41 -6.60
CA ILE A 28 -2.79 -1.70 -5.38
C ILE A 28 -1.77 -1.96 -4.27
N ARG A 29 -1.39 -0.91 -3.55
CA ARG A 29 -0.58 -0.99 -2.32
C ARG A 29 -1.12 0.00 -1.29
N THR A 30 -1.70 -0.54 -0.22
CA THR A 30 -2.22 0.22 0.92
C THR A 30 -1.30 0.16 2.13
N THR A 31 -0.24 -0.66 2.09
CA THR A 31 0.75 -0.71 3.18
C THR A 31 1.54 0.59 3.30
N LYS A 32 1.67 1.08 4.53
CA LYS A 32 2.41 2.31 4.85
C LYS A 32 3.90 2.07 5.07
N TYR A 33 4.24 0.85 5.48
CA TYR A 33 5.58 0.50 5.92
C TYR A 33 6.21 -0.58 5.01
N THR A 34 7.53 -0.60 4.98
CA THR A 34 8.33 -1.78 4.64
C THR A 34 8.93 -2.34 5.92
N LEU A 35 9.47 -3.57 5.90
CA LEU A 35 10.13 -4.16 7.07
C LEU A 35 11.22 -3.24 7.65
N LEU A 36 12.00 -2.59 6.78
CA LEU A 36 13.07 -1.68 7.18
C LEU A 36 12.56 -0.28 7.56
N SER A 37 11.52 0.22 6.87
CA SER A 37 11.01 1.57 7.15
C SER A 37 10.05 1.61 8.34
N PHE A 38 9.64 0.46 8.88
CA PHE A 38 8.64 0.37 9.93
C PHE A 38 9.04 1.18 11.17
N LEU A 39 10.16 0.81 11.80
CA LEU A 39 10.67 1.49 13.00
C LEU A 39 10.84 3.01 12.84
N PRO A 40 11.65 3.50 11.86
CA PRO A 40 11.91 4.94 11.76
C PRO A 40 10.64 5.74 11.43
N LYS A 41 9.80 5.25 10.51
CA LYS A 41 8.60 5.96 10.09
C LYS A 41 7.50 5.90 11.15
N ASN A 42 7.32 4.74 11.80
CA ASN A 42 6.33 4.58 12.86
C ASN A 42 6.68 5.45 14.07
N LEU A 43 7.95 5.48 14.50
CA LEU A 43 8.38 6.37 15.58
C LEU A 43 8.19 7.84 15.23
N LEU A 44 8.53 8.24 14.00
CA LEU A 44 8.30 9.61 13.53
C LEU A 44 6.81 9.97 13.59
N GLU A 45 5.91 9.11 13.08
CA GLU A 45 4.46 9.31 13.14
C GLU A 45 3.95 9.40 14.58
N GLN A 46 4.50 8.59 15.50
CA GLN A 46 4.13 8.63 16.91
C GLN A 46 4.61 9.91 17.59
N PHE A 47 5.82 10.41 17.31
CA PHE A 47 6.35 11.63 17.93
C PHE A 47 5.69 12.91 17.45
N HIS A 48 5.07 12.93 16.26
CA HIS A 48 4.27 14.07 15.81
C HIS A 48 2.93 14.20 16.57
N ARG A 49 2.55 13.21 17.39
CA ARG A 49 1.31 13.26 18.17
C ARG A 49 1.55 14.01 19.48
N VAL A 50 0.80 15.09 19.71
CA VAL A 50 0.94 16.00 20.87
C VAL A 50 0.97 15.24 22.22
N ALA A 51 0.14 14.21 22.38
CA ALA A 51 0.12 13.39 23.61
C ALA A 51 1.47 12.70 23.89
N ASN A 52 2.18 12.23 22.86
CA ASN A 52 3.48 11.58 23.02
C ASN A 52 4.59 12.59 23.31
N LEU A 53 4.48 13.82 22.79
CA LEU A 53 5.39 14.92 23.14
C LEU A 53 5.29 15.29 24.63
N TYR A 54 4.08 15.30 25.19
CA TYR A 54 3.86 15.53 26.62
C TYR A 54 4.59 14.50 27.49
N PHE A 55 4.49 13.21 27.15
CA PHE A 55 5.18 12.15 27.88
C PHE A 55 6.71 12.25 27.80
N ILE A 56 7.24 12.60 26.63
CA ILE A 56 8.70 12.83 26.46
C ILE A 56 9.16 14.02 27.29
N PHE A 57 8.38 15.10 27.31
CA PHE A 57 8.70 16.26 28.13
C PHE A 57 8.79 15.91 29.62
N ILE A 58 7.87 15.08 30.13
CA ILE A 58 7.93 14.58 31.51
C ILE A 58 9.20 13.75 31.75
N VAL A 59 9.58 12.88 30.82
CA VAL A 59 10.81 12.08 30.94
C VAL A 59 12.04 12.98 30.96
N LEU A 60 12.09 13.98 30.09
CA LEU A 60 13.20 14.94 30.05
C LEU A 60 13.30 15.77 31.35
N LEU A 61 12.16 16.23 31.89
CA LEU A 61 12.13 16.93 33.18
C LEU A 61 12.62 16.06 34.34
N ASN A 62 12.23 14.78 34.38
CA ASN A 62 12.69 13.84 35.41
C ASN A 62 14.19 13.52 35.31
N TRP A 63 14.83 13.74 34.15
CA TRP A 63 16.26 13.56 34.00
C TRP A 63 17.07 14.68 34.67
N PHE A 64 16.45 15.85 34.89
CA PHE A 64 17.09 16.97 35.55
C PHE A 64 17.20 16.71 37.06
N PRO A 65 18.43 16.64 37.61
CA PRO A 65 18.67 16.16 38.97
C PRO A 65 18.04 17.05 40.07
N SER A 66 17.72 18.30 39.76
CA SER A 66 17.04 19.21 40.69
C SER A 66 15.54 18.94 40.83
N ILE A 67 14.91 18.24 39.87
CA ILE A 67 13.47 17.95 39.87
C ILE A 67 13.21 16.53 40.38
N ASN A 68 14.01 15.54 39.92
CA ASN A 68 14.12 14.14 40.36
C ASN A 68 12.96 13.57 41.21
N ALA A 69 11.71 13.74 40.74
CA ALA A 69 10.50 13.48 41.52
C ALA A 69 10.21 11.97 41.66
N PHE A 70 10.66 11.18 40.69
CA PHE A 70 10.60 9.73 40.66
C PHE A 70 11.95 9.16 40.19
N GLY A 71 12.20 7.87 40.44
CA GLY A 71 13.34 7.19 39.83
C GLY A 71 13.28 7.30 38.31
N LYS A 72 14.38 7.72 37.67
CA LYS A 72 14.45 7.97 36.21
C LYS A 72 13.93 6.81 35.38
N GLU A 73 14.19 5.58 35.82
CA GLU A 73 13.71 4.35 35.20
C GLU A 73 12.18 4.24 35.22
N ILE A 74 11.54 4.61 36.32
CA ILE A 74 10.09 4.50 36.50
C ILE A 74 9.36 5.47 35.57
N ALA A 75 9.93 6.66 35.34
CA ALA A 75 9.34 7.68 34.47
C ALA A 75 9.28 7.26 32.98
N ILE A 76 10.20 6.39 32.53
CA ILE A 76 10.28 5.95 31.13
C ILE A 76 9.27 4.84 30.82
N ILE A 77 8.91 4.02 31.82
CA ILE A 77 8.05 2.83 31.64
C ILE A 77 6.74 3.15 30.90
N PRO A 78 5.94 4.17 31.29
CA PRO A 78 4.68 4.48 30.62
C PRO A 78 4.87 4.86 29.15
N VAL A 79 5.96 5.58 28.84
CA VAL A 79 6.26 6.05 27.48
C VAL A 79 6.58 4.88 26.57
N VAL A 80 7.49 4.01 27.01
CA VAL A 80 7.86 2.80 26.25
C VAL A 80 6.65 1.88 26.08
N PHE A 81 5.82 1.74 27.11
CA PHE A 81 4.60 0.93 27.04
C PHE A 81 3.63 1.45 25.97
N VAL A 82 3.28 2.73 26.01
CA VAL A 82 2.34 3.34 25.04
C VAL A 82 2.89 3.29 23.62
N LEU A 83 4.17 3.62 23.43
CA LEU A 83 4.82 3.55 22.11
C LEU A 83 4.89 2.11 21.58
N GLY A 84 5.18 1.15 22.47
CA GLY A 84 5.28 -0.27 22.14
C GLY A 84 3.92 -0.87 21.74
N VAL A 85 2.87 -0.66 22.53
CA VAL A 85 1.52 -1.13 22.20
C VAL A 85 1.03 -0.54 20.88
N THR A 86 1.29 0.76 20.65
CA THR A 86 0.92 1.43 19.40
C THR A 86 1.68 0.85 18.21
N ALA A 87 3.00 0.66 18.33
CA ALA A 87 3.80 0.04 17.27
C ALA A 87 3.33 -1.38 16.96
N ILE A 88 3.06 -2.21 17.98
CA ILE A 88 2.56 -3.57 17.78
C ILE A 88 1.23 -3.55 17.02
N LYS A 89 0.28 -2.70 17.45
CA LYS A 89 -1.01 -2.52 16.76
C LYS A 89 -0.82 -2.14 15.29
N ASP A 90 0.01 -1.15 15.02
CA ASP A 90 0.27 -0.66 13.66
C ASP A 90 0.92 -1.72 12.79
N LEU A 91 1.81 -2.54 13.35
CA LEU A 91 2.43 -3.67 12.66
C LEU A 91 1.40 -4.72 12.25
N PHE A 92 0.50 -5.09 13.17
CA PHE A 92 -0.57 -6.05 12.87
C PHE A 92 -1.52 -5.52 11.79
N GLU A 93 -1.88 -4.24 11.87
CA GLU A 93 -2.74 -3.60 10.87
C GLU A 93 -2.07 -3.57 9.50
N ASP A 94 -0.80 -3.18 9.42
CA ASP A 94 -0.09 -3.12 8.14
C ASP A 94 0.14 -4.53 7.54
N ARG A 95 0.36 -5.54 8.38
CA ARG A 95 0.38 -6.96 7.93
C ARG A 95 -0.96 -7.40 7.35
N ARG A 96 -2.08 -7.05 7.98
CA ARG A 96 -3.43 -7.33 7.44
C ARG A 96 -3.64 -6.62 6.11
N ARG A 97 -3.25 -5.36 5.99
CA ARG A 97 -3.29 -4.61 4.72
C ARG A 97 -2.46 -5.30 3.64
N HIS A 98 -1.24 -5.74 3.97
CA HIS A 98 -0.40 -6.47 3.03
C HIS A 98 -1.05 -7.75 2.51
N ALA A 99 -1.66 -8.54 3.39
CA ALA A 99 -2.37 -9.75 3.01
C ALA A 99 -3.59 -9.44 2.11
N SER A 100 -4.34 -8.39 2.45
CA SER A 100 -5.47 -7.89 1.64
C SER A 100 -5.01 -7.44 0.24
N ASP A 101 -3.98 -6.60 0.17
CA ASP A 101 -3.39 -6.13 -1.10
C ASP A 101 -2.94 -7.32 -1.94
N LYS A 102 -2.28 -8.33 -1.33
CA LYS A 102 -1.86 -9.55 -2.03
C LYS A 102 -3.07 -10.31 -2.59
N ARG A 103 -4.17 -10.41 -1.85
CA ARG A 103 -5.39 -11.08 -2.32
C ARG A 103 -5.99 -10.35 -3.52
N ILE A 104 -6.21 -9.03 -3.42
CA ILE A 104 -6.81 -8.22 -4.48
C ILE A 104 -5.95 -8.20 -5.75
N ASN A 105 -4.64 -7.99 -5.60
CA ASN A 105 -3.71 -7.97 -6.74
C ASN A 105 -3.64 -9.31 -7.50
N ASN A 106 -3.99 -10.42 -6.86
CA ASN A 106 -4.03 -11.75 -7.47
C ASN A 106 -5.45 -12.23 -7.79
N THR A 107 -6.49 -11.42 -7.55
CA THR A 107 -7.82 -11.66 -8.14
C THR A 107 -7.67 -11.62 -9.67
N THR A 108 -8.45 -12.43 -10.39
CA THR A 108 -8.29 -12.57 -11.85
C THR A 108 -9.46 -11.93 -12.60
N VAL A 109 -9.18 -11.44 -13.81
CA VAL A 109 -10.17 -10.97 -14.78
C VAL A 109 -9.85 -11.57 -16.15
N ARG A 110 -10.84 -11.65 -17.04
CA ARG A 110 -10.66 -12.12 -18.41
C ARG A 110 -10.20 -10.95 -19.30
N VAL A 111 -9.01 -11.06 -19.89
CA VAL A 111 -8.41 -10.10 -20.82
C VAL A 111 -8.33 -10.71 -22.21
N TYR A 112 -8.70 -9.98 -23.26
CA TYR A 112 -8.57 -10.43 -24.64
C TYR A 112 -7.11 -10.40 -25.09
N VAL A 113 -6.62 -11.49 -25.68
CA VAL A 113 -5.25 -11.62 -26.18
C VAL A 113 -5.29 -11.83 -27.69
N SER A 114 -4.75 -10.87 -28.45
CA SER A 114 -4.78 -10.89 -29.92
C SER A 114 -3.99 -12.04 -30.54
N GLU A 115 -2.91 -12.50 -29.91
CA GLU A 115 -2.10 -13.62 -30.45
C GLU A 115 -2.86 -14.95 -30.48
N GLU A 116 -3.80 -15.14 -29.56
CA GLU A 116 -4.55 -16.40 -29.40
C GLU A 116 -6.05 -16.23 -29.69
N GLU A 117 -6.45 -15.04 -30.13
CA GLU A 117 -7.83 -14.64 -30.41
C GLU A 117 -8.83 -15.03 -29.31
N ARG A 118 -8.38 -15.06 -28.05
CA ARG A 118 -9.18 -15.57 -26.92
C ARG A 118 -9.00 -14.76 -25.66
N TYR A 119 -9.97 -14.89 -24.76
CA TYR A 119 -9.89 -14.34 -23.41
C TYR A 119 -9.06 -15.24 -22.48
N LYS A 120 -8.13 -14.65 -21.75
CA LYS A 120 -7.33 -15.32 -20.72
C LYS A 120 -7.55 -14.71 -19.35
N LYS A 121 -7.46 -15.54 -18.32
CA LYS A 121 -7.44 -15.06 -16.93
C LYS A 121 -6.10 -14.41 -16.65
N LEU A 122 -6.12 -13.14 -16.27
CA LEU A 122 -4.96 -12.37 -15.86
C LEU A 122 -5.18 -11.81 -14.45
N PRO A 123 -4.15 -11.78 -13.58
CA PRO A 123 -4.23 -11.12 -12.28
C PRO A 123 -4.53 -9.62 -12.45
N TRP A 124 -5.30 -9.04 -11.53
CA TRP A 124 -5.68 -7.63 -11.58
C TRP A 124 -4.47 -6.70 -11.62
N LYS A 125 -3.40 -7.02 -10.89
CA LYS A 125 -2.16 -6.23 -10.88
C LYS A 125 -1.47 -6.13 -12.26
N ASP A 126 -1.75 -7.09 -13.15
CA ASP A 126 -1.11 -7.22 -14.45
C ASP A 126 -1.96 -6.62 -15.58
N VAL A 127 -3.19 -6.18 -15.29
CA VAL A 127 -4.06 -5.45 -16.22
C VAL A 127 -3.42 -4.10 -16.57
N ARG A 128 -3.46 -3.74 -17.85
CA ARG A 128 -2.87 -2.51 -18.40
C ARG A 128 -3.92 -1.63 -19.07
N VAL A 129 -3.64 -0.33 -19.12
CA VAL A 129 -4.46 0.62 -19.88
C VAL A 129 -4.50 0.20 -21.35
N GLY A 130 -5.71 0.11 -21.91
CA GLY A 130 -5.95 -0.35 -23.28
C GLY A 130 -6.32 -1.83 -23.41
N ASP A 131 -6.30 -2.61 -22.32
CA ASP A 131 -6.76 -4.00 -22.31
C ASP A 131 -8.29 -4.08 -22.52
N LEU A 132 -8.73 -5.04 -23.33
CA LEU A 132 -10.14 -5.37 -23.45
C LEU A 132 -10.50 -6.42 -22.39
N LEU A 133 -11.41 -6.04 -21.51
CA LEU A 133 -11.86 -6.89 -20.41
C LEU A 133 -13.23 -7.49 -20.74
N HIS A 134 -13.41 -8.75 -20.38
CA HIS A 134 -14.73 -9.39 -20.37
C HIS A 134 -15.17 -9.61 -18.92
N LEU A 135 -16.24 -8.92 -18.54
CA LEU A 135 -16.85 -9.02 -17.22
C LEU A 135 -18.16 -9.79 -17.32
N SER A 136 -18.35 -10.77 -16.46
CA SER A 136 -19.63 -11.46 -16.30
C SER A 136 -20.52 -10.72 -15.30
N ASN A 137 -21.83 -10.99 -15.33
CA ASN A 137 -22.75 -10.44 -14.34
C ASN A 137 -22.30 -10.80 -12.92
N ASN A 138 -22.44 -9.87 -11.98
CA ASN A 138 -21.97 -9.97 -10.59
C ASN A 138 -20.45 -10.11 -10.40
N GLU A 139 -19.62 -9.82 -11.41
CA GLU A 139 -18.17 -9.68 -11.21
C GLU A 139 -17.80 -8.26 -10.77
N VAL A 140 -16.82 -8.16 -9.88
CA VAL A 140 -16.28 -6.85 -9.44
C VAL A 140 -15.40 -6.28 -10.54
N ILE A 141 -15.54 -4.98 -10.77
CA ILE A 141 -14.76 -4.24 -11.77
C ILE A 141 -13.31 -4.05 -11.28
N PRO A 142 -12.28 -4.44 -12.06
CA PRO A 142 -10.88 -4.43 -11.61
C PRO A 142 -10.17 -3.07 -11.68
N ALA A 143 -10.70 -2.13 -12.45
CA ALA A 143 -10.13 -0.81 -12.74
C ALA A 143 -11.20 0.12 -13.32
N ASP A 144 -10.91 1.40 -13.48
CA ASP A 144 -11.81 2.30 -14.21
C ASP A 144 -11.90 1.87 -15.69
N ILE A 145 -13.10 1.53 -16.16
CA ILE A 145 -13.35 1.01 -17.51
C ILE A 145 -14.27 1.91 -18.33
N LEU A 146 -14.13 1.83 -19.65
CA LEU A 146 -15.12 2.32 -20.61
C LEU A 146 -15.95 1.13 -21.11
N LEU A 147 -17.27 1.22 -20.97
CA LEU A 147 -18.17 0.20 -21.51
C LEU A 147 -18.25 0.36 -23.03
N LEU A 148 -17.89 -0.70 -23.75
CA LEU A 148 -18.04 -0.78 -25.21
C LEU A 148 -19.34 -1.53 -25.50
N ARG A 149 -20.19 -0.96 -26.35
CA ARG A 149 -21.48 -1.52 -26.78
C ARG A 149 -21.30 -2.40 -28.01
#